data_AF-J6HCI9-F1
#
_entry.id   AF-J6HCI9-F1
#
_cell.length_a   1.000
_cell.length_b   1.000
_cell.length_c   1.000
_cell.angle_alpha   90.00
_cell.angle_beta   90.00
_cell.angle_gamma   90.00
#
_symmetry.space_group_name_H-M   'P 1'
#
loop_
_entity.id
_entity.type
_entity.pdbx_description
1 polymer ?
#
loop_
_entity_poly.entity_id
_entity_poly.type
_entity_poly.pdbx_seq_one_letter_code
_entity_poly.pdbx_strand_id
1 'polypeptide(L)'
;MWETRALELNNQDIWNWSSVCNLVRYASQHGFNTIVVGQADLFGKLVSPKGYTPFHYNDSVSSQQRARCIYLNRLAMYCREQGLRFYLQAKELGFPTEL
;
A
#
# COMPACT_ATOMS: atom_id res chain seq x y z
N MET A 1 -14.92 9.94 21.60
CA MET A 1 -14.90 9.97 20.12
C MET A 1 -13.65 9.22 19.68
N TRP A 2 -13.74 8.33 18.68
CA TRP A 2 -12.59 7.52 18.25
C TRP A 2 -11.57 8.42 17.54
N GLU A 3 -10.31 8.41 17.99
CA GLU A 3 -9.21 9.20 17.42
C GLU A 3 -8.89 8.79 15.97
N THR A 4 -9.05 7.51 15.67
CA THR A 4 -8.80 6.95 14.33
C THR A 4 -10.05 6.24 13.84
N ARG A 5 -10.54 6.68 12.68
CA ARG A 5 -11.63 6.06 11.92
C ARG A 5 -11.05 5.66 10.58
N ALA A 6 -10.67 4.39 10.47
CA ALA A 6 -9.95 3.86 9.32
C ALA A 6 -10.83 3.01 8.42
N LEU A 7 -10.55 3.05 7.12
CA LEU A 7 -11.06 2.12 6.15
C LEU A 7 -9.87 1.41 5.48
N GLU A 8 -9.93 0.08 5.44
CA GLU A 8 -8.88 -0.75 4.87
C GLU A 8 -9.25 -1.20 3.46
N LEU A 9 -8.33 -1.02 2.51
CA LEU A 9 -8.32 -1.74 1.25
C LEU A 9 -7.33 -2.89 1.34
N ASN A 10 -7.81 -4.13 1.25
CA ASN A 10 -6.98 -5.33 1.37
C ASN A 10 -7.04 -6.29 0.17
N ASN A 11 -7.75 -5.90 -0.89
CA ASN A 11 -7.98 -6.72 -2.07
C ASN A 11 -7.16 -6.21 -3.28
N GLN A 12 -7.35 -6.82 -4.45
CA GLN A 12 -6.62 -6.43 -5.67
C GLN A 12 -7.03 -5.05 -6.22
N ASP A 13 -8.16 -4.49 -5.76
CA ASP A 13 -8.63 -3.18 -6.23
C ASP A 13 -7.73 -2.03 -5.79
N ILE A 14 -6.78 -2.28 -4.88
CA ILE A 14 -5.74 -1.31 -4.50
C ILE A 14 -4.94 -0.80 -5.70
N TRP A 15 -4.89 -1.53 -6.81
CA TRP A 15 -4.15 -1.14 -8.02
C TRP A 15 -5.04 -0.46 -9.07
N ASN A 16 -6.36 -0.39 -8.84
CA ASN A 16 -7.30 0.30 -9.73
C ASN A 16 -7.50 1.74 -9.26
N TRP A 17 -6.87 2.69 -9.95
CA TRP A 17 -6.90 4.12 -9.57
C TRP A 17 -8.32 4.68 -9.37
N SER A 18 -9.23 4.43 -10.31
CA SER A 18 -10.60 4.94 -10.25
C SER A 18 -11.36 4.41 -9.03
N SER A 19 -11.20 3.12 -8.73
CA SER A 19 -11.86 2.46 -7.59
C SER A 19 -11.33 3.01 -6.27
N VAL A 20 -10.01 3.16 -6.15
CA VAL A 20 -9.39 3.74 -4.96
C VAL A 20 -9.81 5.21 -4.77
N CYS A 21 -9.88 6.00 -5.84
CA CYS A 21 -10.36 7.38 -5.75
C CYS A 21 -11.81 7.47 -5.27
N ASN A 22 -12.69 6.55 -5.70
CA ASN A 22 -14.07 6.50 -5.23
C ASN A 22 -14.13 6.19 -3.73
N LEU A 23 -13.32 5.23 -3.26
CA LEU A 23 -13.26 4.84 -1.85
C LEU A 23 -12.68 5.94 -0.96
N VAL A 24 -11.64 6.64 -1.41
CA VAL A 24 -11.07 7.79 -0.69
C VAL A 24 -12.11 8.91 -0.55
N ARG A 25 -12.87 9.22 -1.61
CA ARG A 25 -13.96 10.20 -1.53
C ARG A 25 -15.06 9.76 -0.58
N TYR A 26 -15.46 8.49 -0.63
CA TYR A 26 -16.41 7.91 0.31
C TYR A 26 -15.92 8.05 1.76
N ALA A 27 -14.66 7.69 2.03
CA ALA A 27 -14.08 7.80 3.36
C ALA A 27 -14.14 9.24 3.89
N SER A 28 -13.73 10.22 3.08
CA SER A 28 -13.80 11.64 3.45
C SER A 28 -15.25 12.09 3.73
N GLN A 29 -16.20 11.75 2.85
CA GLN A 29 -17.62 12.12 2.98
C GLN A 29 -18.30 11.51 4.21
N HIS A 30 -17.91 10.30 4.61
CA HIS A 30 -18.49 9.58 5.73
C HIS A 30 -17.71 9.76 7.04
N GLY A 31 -16.79 10.73 7.08
CA GLY A 31 -16.08 11.12 8.30
C GLY A 31 -14.94 10.19 8.71
N PHE A 32 -14.53 9.23 7.87
CA PHE A 32 -13.28 8.54 8.11
C PHE A 32 -12.12 9.53 8.01
N ASN A 33 -11.03 9.27 8.74
CA ASN A 33 -9.86 10.14 8.77
C ASN A 33 -8.58 9.42 8.34
N THR A 34 -8.68 8.15 7.97
CA THR A 34 -7.53 7.28 7.70
C THR A 34 -7.88 6.23 6.64
N ILE A 35 -6.97 6.05 5.68
CA ILE A 35 -6.98 4.93 4.73
C ILE A 35 -5.80 4.02 5.07
N VAL A 36 -6.06 2.73 5.12
CA VAL A 36 -5.04 1.69 5.27
C VAL A 36 -5.04 0.85 4.00
N VAL A 37 -3.87 0.69 3.37
CA VAL A 37 -3.70 -0.23 2.24
C VAL A 37 -2.90 -1.42 2.74
N GLY A 38 -3.51 -2.59 2.69
CA GLY A 38 -2.89 -3.87 2.99
C GLY A 38 -2.98 -4.79 1.79
N GLN A 39 -2.06 -5.74 1.71
CA GLN A 39 -2.26 -6.96 0.92
C GLN A 39 -1.34 -8.02 1.53
N ALA A 40 -1.72 -9.30 1.43
CA ALA A 40 -0.74 -10.37 1.59
C ALA A 40 0.46 -10.05 0.68
N ASP A 41 1.68 -10.14 1.23
CA ASP A 41 2.98 -9.89 0.57
C ASP A 41 3.27 -8.45 0.07
N LEU A 42 2.47 -7.43 0.43
CA LEU A 42 2.59 -6.07 -0.13
C LEU A 42 4.04 -5.57 -0.23
N PHE A 43 4.82 -5.68 0.84
CA PHE A 43 6.21 -5.21 0.86
C PHE A 43 7.12 -5.96 -0.12
N GLY A 44 6.92 -7.27 -0.31
CA GLY A 44 7.64 -8.05 -1.33
C GLY A 44 7.34 -7.59 -2.76
N LYS A 45 6.14 -7.01 -2.99
CA LYS A 45 5.79 -6.39 -4.28
C LYS A 45 6.43 -5.01 -4.49
N LEU A 46 6.92 -4.36 -3.44
CA LEU A 46 7.48 -3.00 -3.48
C LEU A 46 9.00 -2.98 -3.50
N VAL A 47 9.63 -3.91 -2.79
CA VAL A 47 11.09 -3.92 -2.62
C VAL A 47 11.59 -5.35 -2.42
N SER A 48 12.79 -5.62 -2.95
CA SER A 48 13.55 -6.83 -2.62
C SER A 48 14.61 -6.44 -1.58
N PRO A 49 14.58 -7.01 -0.36
CA PRO A 49 15.60 -6.74 0.64
C PRO A 49 16.97 -7.21 0.17
N LYS A 50 18.02 -6.47 0.56
CA LYS A 50 19.41 -6.87 0.28
C LYS A 50 19.67 -8.26 0.91
N GLY A 51 20.24 -9.18 0.14
CA GLY A 51 20.48 -10.57 0.57
C GLY A 51 19.35 -11.55 0.26
N TYR A 52 18.15 -11.06 -0.06
CA TYR A 52 17.00 -11.86 -0.52
C TYR A 52 16.70 -11.67 -2.01
N THR A 53 17.57 -10.94 -2.74
CA THR A 53 17.41 -10.69 -4.16
C THR A 53 17.72 -11.96 -4.97
N PRO A 54 16.77 -12.51 -5.75
CA PRO A 54 17.07 -13.62 -6.64
C PRO A 54 18.16 -13.23 -7.65
N PHE A 55 19.08 -14.15 -7.95
CA PHE A 55 20.20 -13.95 -8.88
C PHE A 55 19.79 -13.57 -10.32
N HIS A 56 18.50 -13.58 -10.65
CA HIS A 56 17.97 -13.21 -11.95
C HIS A 56 17.32 -11.83 -11.87
N TYR A 57 18.13 -10.79 -12.08
CA TYR A 57 17.63 -9.45 -12.40
C TYR A 57 16.80 -9.56 -13.68
N ASN A 58 15.48 -9.49 -13.52
CA ASN A 58 14.58 -9.25 -14.63
C ASN A 58 14.17 -7.78 -14.52
N ASP A 59 14.62 -6.94 -15.46
CA ASP A 59 14.35 -5.50 -15.47
C ASP A 59 12.84 -5.17 -15.36
N SER A 60 11.99 -6.09 -15.82
CA SER A 60 10.54 -5.96 -15.67
C SER A 60 10.08 -6.01 -14.21
N VAL A 61 10.73 -6.81 -13.35
CA VAL A 61 10.41 -6.92 -11.91
C VAL A 61 10.76 -5.62 -11.20
N SER A 62 11.96 -5.09 -11.42
CA SER A 62 12.37 -3.80 -10.86
C SER A 62 11.50 -2.65 -11.36
N SER A 63 11.10 -2.68 -12.64
CA SER A 63 10.19 -1.68 -13.20
C SER A 63 8.79 -1.74 -12.57
N GLN A 64 8.25 -2.95 -12.35
CA GLN A 64 6.95 -3.12 -11.67
C GLN A 64 7.00 -2.69 -10.21
N GLN A 65 8.06 -3.06 -9.47
CA GLN A 65 8.27 -2.61 -8.08
C GLN A 65 8.30 -1.08 -8.01
N ARG A 66 9.07 -0.43 -8.88
CA ARG A 66 9.12 1.03 -8.98
C ARG A 66 7.76 1.63 -9.32
N ALA A 67 7.03 1.07 -10.29
CA ALA A 67 5.72 1.55 -10.67
C ALA A 67 4.72 1.48 -9.51
N ARG A 68 4.74 0.40 -8.72
CA ARG A 68 3.91 0.25 -7.52
C ARG A 68 4.27 1.27 -6.44
N CYS A 69 5.56 1.53 -6.20
CA CYS A 69 5.99 2.57 -5.27
C CYS A 69 5.53 3.96 -5.72
N ILE A 70 5.64 4.29 -7.01
CA ILE A 70 5.13 5.56 -7.57
C ILE A 70 3.61 5.66 -7.38
N TYR A 71 2.88 4.57 -7.66
CA TYR A 71 1.44 4.50 -7.47
C TYR A 71 1.04 4.79 -6.01
N LEU A 72 1.67 4.11 -5.04
CA LEU A 72 1.35 4.29 -3.62
C LEU A 72 1.70 5.70 -3.12
N ASN A 73 2.79 6.30 -3.60
CA ASN A 73 3.10 7.70 -3.30
C ASN A 73 2.03 8.66 -3.84
N ARG A 74 1.57 8.44 -5.07
CA ARG A 74 0.48 9.22 -5.67
C ARG A 74 -0.82 9.07 -4.87
N LEU A 75 -1.12 7.86 -4.42
CA LEU A 75 -2.28 7.60 -3.57
C LEU A 75 -2.16 8.29 -2.20
N ALA A 76 -0.99 8.23 -1.56
CA ALA A 76 -0.75 8.89 -0.29
C ALA A 76 -0.95 10.41 -0.41
N MET A 77 -0.47 11.03 -1.49
CA MET A 77 -0.73 12.44 -1.79
C MET A 77 -2.21 12.73 -1.95
N TYR A 78 -2.93 11.92 -2.72
CA TYR A 78 -4.37 12.08 -2.92
C TYR A 78 -5.16 11.95 -1.61
N CYS A 79 -4.85 10.97 -0.76
CA CYS A 79 -5.44 10.84 0.57
C CYS A 79 -5.21 12.11 1.40
N ARG A 80 -3.98 12.65 1.40
CA ARG A 80 -3.64 13.88 2.12
C ARG A 80 -4.43 15.10 1.62
N GLU A 81 -4.59 15.24 0.30
CA GLU A 81 -5.43 16.29 -0.30
C GLU A 81 -6.89 16.21 0.14
N GLN A 82 -7.38 15.00 0.45
CA GLN A 82 -8.73 14.75 0.97
C GLN A 82 -8.82 14.81 2.51
N GLY A 83 -7.75 15.21 3.19
CA GLY A 83 -7.70 15.32 4.66
C GLY A 83 -7.56 13.96 5.39
N LEU A 84 -7.15 12.91 4.68
CA LEU A 84 -7.00 11.56 5.23
C LEU A 84 -5.53 11.22 5.49
N ARG A 85 -5.26 10.53 6.61
CA ARG A 85 -3.99 9.85 6.85
C ARG A 85 -3.90 8.60 5.97
N PHE A 86 -2.69 8.22 5.58
CA PHE A 86 -2.44 7.06 4.74
C PHE A 86 -1.42 6.13 5.40
N TYR A 87 -1.76 4.85 5.54
CA TYR A 87 -0.87 3.83 6.09
C TYR A 87 -0.79 2.61 5.16
N LEU A 88 0.38 1.98 5.17
CA LEU A 88 0.57 0.65 4.60
C LEU A 88 0.53 -0.38 5.73
N GLN A 89 -0.21 -1.46 5.54
CA GLN A 89 -0.24 -2.58 6.48
C GLN A 89 0.78 -3.64 6.07
N ALA A 90 1.64 -4.02 7.01
CA ALA A 90 2.47 -5.21 6.93
C ALA A 90 1.83 -6.30 7.78
N LYS A 91 1.76 -7.52 7.25
CA LYS A 91 1.55 -8.71 8.08
C LYS A 91 2.90 -9.41 8.22
N GLU A 92 3.48 -9.31 9.40
CA GLU A 92 4.70 -10.06 9.72
C GLU A 92 4.36 -11.55 9.84
N LEU A 93 5.09 -12.37 9.10
CA LEU A 93 5.16 -13.81 9.32
C LEU A 93 6.58 -14.09 9.81
N GLY A 94 6.76 -14.07 11.13
CA GLY A 94 8.04 -14.35 11.75
C GLY A 94 8.37 -15.84 11.62
N PHE A 95 9.43 -16.16 10.89
CA PHE A 95 10.12 -17.44 10.98
C PHE A 95 11.56 -17.16 11.39
N PRO A 96 12.20 -17.99 12.22
CA PRO A 96 13.64 -17.88 12.45
C PRO A 96 14.35 -17.94 11.10
N THR A 97 15.12 -16.92 10.76
CA THR A 97 15.98 -16.88 9.58
C THR A 97 17.41 -16.70 10.08
N GLU A 98 18.30 -17.62 9.71
CA GLU A 98 19.75 -17.56 10.03
C GLU A 98 20.53 -16.69 9.04
N LEU A 99 19.93 -15.61 8.53
CA LEU A 99 20.61 -14.73 7.58
C LEU A 99 21.82 -14.00 8.20
#